data_AF-A0AAW9FE10-F1
#
_entry.id   AF-A0AAW9FE10-F1
#
_cell.length_a   1.000
_cell.length_b   1.000
_cell.length_c   1.000
_cell.angle_alpha   90.00
_cell.angle_beta   90.00
_cell.angle_gamma   90.00
#
_symmetry.space_group_name_H-M   'P 1'
#
loop_
_entity.id
_entity.type
_entity.pdbx_description
1 polymer ?
#
loop_
_entity_poly.entity_id
_entity_poly.type
_entity_poly.pdbx_seq_one_letter_code
_entity_poly.pdbx_strand_id
1 'polypeptide(L)'
;MPRPRLNLTPDERRERNRLQVNERQERKRFKEKEKKMNQKVAAEMAEIAELYELAGELLELPLSASIEVVAMWQRENRRPFPALFTDPRADHETSQAYYVRREKARKFGLIRFMAVDHVKNAGDRRRKATFNNNEAKEAAALGITVDAYRKRKTSARLTGKMEKIVADRAAA
;
A
#
# COMPACT_ATOMS: atom_id res chain seq x y z
N MET A 1 15.48 -28.73 55.01
CA MET A 1 16.05 -29.83 54.19
C MET A 1 17.29 -29.34 53.46
N PRO A 2 18.50 -29.82 53.77
CA PRO A 2 19.71 -29.51 53.01
C PRO A 2 19.62 -30.13 51.61
N ARG A 3 20.02 -29.39 50.56
CA ARG A 3 20.00 -29.90 49.18
C ARG A 3 21.02 -31.05 49.02
N PRO A 4 20.68 -32.14 48.32
CA PRO A 4 21.61 -33.26 48.09
C PRO A 4 22.89 -32.76 47.41
N ARG A 5 24.05 -33.11 47.97
CA ARG A 5 25.35 -32.84 47.34
C ARG A 5 25.53 -33.83 46.19
N LEU A 6 25.35 -33.35 44.97
CA LEU A 6 25.71 -34.09 43.76
C LEU A 6 27.24 -34.25 43.73
N ASN A 7 27.73 -35.48 43.94
CA ASN A 7 29.15 -35.84 43.78
C ASN A 7 29.53 -35.86 42.29
N LEU A 8 29.46 -34.70 41.66
CA LEU A 8 29.85 -34.51 40.25
C LEU A 8 31.37 -34.42 40.15
N THR A 9 31.93 -35.09 39.15
CA THR A 9 33.32 -34.96 38.75
C THR A 9 33.61 -33.52 38.28
N PRO A 10 34.88 -33.07 38.29
CA PRO A 10 35.24 -31.72 37.87
C PRO A 10 34.74 -31.34 36.47
N ASP A 11 34.71 -32.28 35.54
CA ASP A 11 34.27 -32.07 34.16
C ASP A 11 32.73 -31.97 34.05
N GLU A 12 31.99 -32.82 34.75
CA GLU A 12 30.53 -32.73 34.81
C GLU A 12 30.06 -31.42 35.50
N ARG A 13 30.83 -30.88 36.46
CA ARG A 13 30.55 -29.55 37.03
C ARG A 13 30.75 -28.45 36.00
N ARG A 14 31.79 -28.53 35.16
CA ARG A 14 32.06 -27.54 34.11
C ARG A 14 30.95 -27.56 33.06
N GLU A 15 30.52 -28.73 32.62
CA GLU A 15 29.41 -28.86 31.67
C GLU A 15 28.08 -28.36 32.25
N ARG A 16 27.75 -28.75 33.49
CA ARG A 16 26.55 -28.25 34.18
C ARG A 16 26.55 -26.73 34.31
N ASN A 17 27.70 -26.13 34.62
CA ASN A 17 27.82 -24.67 34.69
C ASN A 17 27.66 -24.02 33.30
N ARG A 18 28.24 -24.60 32.25
CA ARG A 18 28.05 -24.14 30.86
C ARG A 18 26.58 -24.19 30.45
N LEU A 19 25.89 -25.30 30.71
CA LEU A 19 24.46 -25.45 30.44
C LEU A 19 23.61 -24.43 31.20
N GLN A 20 23.87 -24.22 32.49
CA GLN A 20 23.16 -23.20 33.28
C GLN A 20 23.41 -21.77 32.79
N VAL A 21 24.64 -21.46 32.36
CA VAL A 21 24.96 -20.14 31.79
C VAL A 21 24.26 -19.95 30.44
N ASN A 22 24.24 -20.97 29.59
CA ASN A 22 23.55 -20.96 28.31
C ASN A 22 22.04 -20.79 28.50
N GLU A 23 21.40 -21.56 29.39
CA GLU A 23 19.98 -21.41 29.73
C GLU A 23 19.65 -20.01 30.25
N ARG A 24 20.51 -19.42 31.08
CA ARG A 24 20.33 -18.04 31.55
C ARG A 24 20.43 -17.04 30.41
N GLN A 25 21.38 -17.23 29.48
CA GLN A 25 21.51 -16.37 28.30
C GLN A 25 20.33 -16.53 27.35
N GLU A 26 19.84 -17.75 27.11
CA GLU A 26 18.66 -18.00 26.28
C GLU A 26 17.41 -17.35 26.88
N ARG A 27 17.19 -17.48 28.19
CA ARG A 27 16.08 -16.79 28.88
C ARG A 27 16.20 -15.27 28.77
N LYS A 28 17.40 -14.70 28.87
CA LYS A 28 17.62 -13.26 28.66
C LYS A 28 17.29 -12.85 27.22
N ARG A 29 17.80 -13.58 26.24
CA ARG A 29 17.53 -13.34 24.80
C ARG A 29 16.04 -13.46 24.49
N PHE A 30 15.35 -14.44 25.06
CA PHE A 30 13.91 -14.61 24.91
C PHE A 30 13.15 -13.40 25.46
N LYS A 31 13.44 -12.98 26.70
CA LYS A 31 12.83 -11.79 27.32
C LYS A 31 13.13 -10.50 26.55
N GLU A 32 14.33 -10.36 26.00
CA GLU A 32 14.66 -9.21 25.15
C GLU A 32 13.88 -9.22 23.83
N LYS A 33 13.72 -10.39 23.19
CA LYS A 33 12.88 -10.55 22.00
C LYS A 33 11.42 -10.21 22.29
N GLU A 34 10.89 -10.71 23.40
CA GLU A 34 9.53 -10.42 23.86
C GLU A 34 9.32 -8.92 24.12
N LYS A 35 10.26 -8.26 24.83
CA LYS A 35 10.21 -6.80 25.03
C LYS A 35 10.22 -6.03 23.71
N LYS A 36 11.10 -6.41 22.78
CA LYS A 36 11.15 -5.80 21.44
C LYS A 36 9.86 -6.02 20.66
N MET A 37 9.26 -7.19 20.76
CA MET A 37 7.96 -7.48 20.14
C MET A 37 6.86 -6.61 20.75
N ASN A 38 6.78 -6.53 22.07
CA ASN A 38 5.79 -5.70 22.75
C ASN A 38 5.93 -4.22 22.42
N GLN A 39 7.17 -3.72 22.29
CA GLN A 39 7.42 -2.34 21.85
C GLN A 39 6.94 -2.10 20.42
N LYS A 40 7.18 -3.05 19.49
CA LYS A 40 6.68 -2.95 18.11
C LYS A 40 5.15 -2.94 18.08
N VAL A 41 4.52 -3.86 18.80
CA VAL A 41 3.06 -3.92 18.90
C VAL A 41 2.50 -2.62 19.47
N ALA A 42 3.10 -2.06 20.53
CA ALA A 42 2.67 -0.79 21.09
C ALA A 42 2.79 0.37 20.08
N ALA A 43 3.88 0.42 19.32
CA ALA A 43 4.08 1.43 18.27
C ALA A 43 3.06 1.29 17.13
N GLU A 44 2.77 0.05 16.70
CA GLU A 44 1.73 -0.22 15.69
C GLU A 44 0.34 0.17 16.19
N MET A 45 0.03 -0.09 17.47
CA MET A 45 -1.25 0.34 18.06
C MET A 45 -1.38 1.85 18.15
N ALA A 46 -0.31 2.56 18.48
CA ALA A 46 -0.29 4.03 18.49
C ALA A 46 -0.50 4.60 17.09
N GLU A 47 0.19 4.05 16.08
CA GLU A 47 -0.02 4.43 14.68
C GLU A 47 -1.46 4.16 14.23
N ILE A 48 -2.03 3.01 14.57
CA ILE A 48 -3.42 2.71 14.24
C ILE A 48 -4.37 3.73 14.88
N ALA A 49 -4.14 4.14 16.12
CA ALA A 49 -4.96 5.16 16.79
C ALA A 49 -4.95 6.50 16.03
N GLU A 50 -3.78 6.98 15.63
CA GLU A 50 -3.65 8.20 14.81
C GLU A 50 -4.40 8.05 13.46
N LEU A 51 -4.31 6.87 12.83
CA LEU A 51 -5.03 6.59 11.60
C LEU A 51 -6.55 6.54 11.79
N TYR A 52 -7.04 6.13 12.96
CA TYR A 52 -8.48 6.18 13.30
C TYR A 52 -8.98 7.61 13.43
N GLU A 53 -8.19 8.52 14.01
CA GLU A 53 -8.51 9.95 14.07
C GLU A 53 -8.58 10.55 12.67
N LEU A 54 -7.53 10.34 11.87
CA LEU A 54 -7.50 10.76 10.47
C LEU A 54 -8.68 10.20 9.67
N ALA A 55 -9.03 8.93 9.88
CA ALA A 55 -10.18 8.32 9.21
C ALA A 55 -11.52 8.92 9.62
N GLY A 56 -11.64 9.42 10.85
CA GLY A 56 -12.76 10.24 11.29
C GLY A 56 -12.89 11.51 10.44
N GLU A 57 -11.81 12.28 10.35
CA GLU A 57 -11.76 13.53 9.57
C GLU A 57 -12.05 13.28 8.08
N LEU A 58 -11.48 12.21 7.51
CA LEU A 58 -11.68 11.83 6.11
C LEU A 58 -13.14 11.53 5.77
N LEU A 59 -13.93 11.04 6.73
CA LEU A 59 -15.35 10.74 6.53
C LEU A 59 -16.23 12.00 6.54
N GLU A 60 -15.73 13.11 7.07
CA GLU A 60 -16.40 14.42 7.08
C GLU A 60 -16.09 15.23 5.81
N LEU A 61 -14.94 14.96 5.19
CA LEU A 61 -14.52 15.61 3.96
C LEU A 61 -15.33 15.16 2.72
N PRO A 62 -15.41 16.00 1.67
CA PRO A 62 -15.90 15.58 0.37
C PRO A 62 -15.08 14.41 -0.18
N LEU A 63 -15.76 13.43 -0.77
CA LEU A 63 -15.16 12.18 -1.25
C LEU A 63 -13.88 12.38 -2.09
N SER A 64 -13.86 13.38 -2.99
CA SER A 64 -12.68 13.66 -3.82
C SER A 64 -11.46 14.07 -3.00
N ALA A 65 -11.65 14.92 -1.99
CA ALA A 65 -10.58 15.37 -1.11
C ALA A 65 -10.08 14.22 -0.24
N SER A 66 -10.99 13.41 0.32
CA SER A 66 -10.62 12.25 1.13
C SER A 66 -9.79 11.24 0.33
N ILE A 67 -10.14 11.00 -0.94
CA ILE A 67 -9.38 10.11 -1.84
C ILE A 67 -7.97 10.67 -2.07
N GLU A 68 -7.83 11.97 -2.30
CA GLU A 68 -6.53 12.60 -2.55
C GLU A 68 -5.61 12.50 -1.33
N VAL A 69 -6.13 12.80 -0.13
CA VAL A 69 -5.37 12.68 1.13
C VAL A 69 -4.90 11.25 1.35
N VAL A 70 -5.78 10.26 1.21
CA VAL A 70 -5.41 8.84 1.36
C VAL A 70 -4.38 8.42 0.30
N ALA A 71 -4.53 8.87 -0.95
CA ALA A 71 -3.60 8.54 -2.02
C ALA A 71 -2.20 9.14 -1.80
N MET A 72 -2.14 10.36 -1.27
CA MET A 72 -0.87 11.01 -0.90
C MET A 72 -0.20 10.27 0.25
N TRP A 73 -0.95 9.92 1.31
CA TRP A 73 -0.44 9.11 2.42
C TRP A 73 0.13 7.77 1.93
N GLN A 74 -0.60 7.07 1.04
CA GLN A 74 -0.16 5.78 0.48
C GLN A 74 1.14 5.92 -0.32
N ARG A 75 1.29 7.02 -1.05
CA ARG A 75 2.50 7.32 -1.82
C ARG A 75 3.70 7.61 -0.91
N GLU A 76 3.50 8.39 0.13
CA GLU A 76 4.54 8.76 1.11
C GLU A 76 5.01 7.53 1.90
N ASN A 77 4.06 6.75 2.43
CA ASN A 77 4.35 5.57 3.24
C ASN A 77 4.67 4.32 2.42
N ARG A 78 4.51 4.37 1.10
CA ARG A 78 4.76 3.27 0.15
C ARG A 78 4.04 1.96 0.52
N ARG A 79 2.85 2.07 1.12
CA ARG A 79 2.01 0.93 1.49
C ARG A 79 0.53 1.30 1.37
N PRO A 80 -0.36 0.31 1.20
CA PRO A 80 -1.80 0.56 1.23
C PRO A 80 -2.22 1.16 2.57
N PHE A 81 -3.19 2.08 2.53
CA PHE A 81 -3.81 2.60 3.74
C PHE A 81 -4.53 1.43 4.46
N PRO A 82 -4.39 1.28 5.79
CA PRO A 82 -5.01 0.19 6.53
C PRO A 82 -6.54 0.15 6.37
N ALA A 83 -7.11 -1.05 6.47
CA ALA A 83 -8.56 -1.20 6.52
C ALA A 83 -9.03 -0.95 7.96
N LEU A 84 -9.72 0.17 8.19
CA LEU A 84 -10.24 0.55 9.50
C LEU A 84 -11.74 0.26 9.59
N PHE A 85 -12.26 0.16 10.81
CA PHE A 85 -13.67 -0.12 11.12
C PHE A 85 -14.17 -1.51 10.68
N THR A 86 -13.26 -2.45 10.39
CA THR A 86 -13.60 -3.81 9.91
C THR A 86 -13.84 -4.83 11.02
N ASP A 87 -13.89 -4.38 12.28
CA ASP A 87 -14.02 -5.28 13.43
C ASP A 87 -15.31 -6.12 13.36
N PRO A 88 -15.32 -7.35 13.88
CA PRO A 88 -16.55 -8.12 14.05
C PRO A 88 -17.60 -7.35 14.86
N ARG A 89 -18.87 -7.77 14.76
CA ARG A 89 -19.90 -7.25 15.68
C ARG A 89 -19.52 -7.61 17.11
N ALA A 90 -19.51 -6.64 18.01
CA ALA A 90 -19.25 -6.92 19.42
C ALA A 90 -20.48 -7.54 20.09
N ASP A 91 -20.27 -8.42 21.07
CA ASP A 91 -21.33 -9.21 21.71
C ASP A 91 -22.43 -8.34 22.36
N HIS A 92 -22.07 -7.14 22.82
CA HIS A 92 -22.97 -6.18 23.45
C HIS A 92 -23.29 -4.97 22.54
N GLU A 93 -22.97 -5.04 21.25
CA GLU A 93 -23.24 -3.95 20.29
C GLU A 93 -24.72 -3.89 19.94
N THR A 94 -25.34 -2.73 20.22
CA THR A 94 -26.70 -2.45 19.76
C THR A 94 -26.77 -2.52 18.24
N SER A 95 -27.93 -2.92 17.69
CA SER A 95 -28.10 -2.99 16.24
C SER A 95 -27.83 -1.65 15.56
N GLN A 96 -28.21 -0.53 16.20
CA GLN A 96 -27.97 0.81 15.69
C GLN A 96 -26.47 1.14 15.60
N ALA A 97 -25.70 0.84 16.65
CA ALA A 97 -24.25 1.07 16.67
C ALA A 97 -23.55 0.27 15.56
N TYR A 98 -23.97 -0.99 15.37
CA TYR A 98 -23.46 -1.84 14.29
C TYR A 98 -23.70 -1.24 12.91
N TYR A 99 -24.91 -0.75 12.62
CA TYR A 99 -25.21 -0.14 11.32
C TYR A 99 -24.38 1.11 11.06
N VAL A 100 -24.26 2.00 12.05
CA VAL A 100 -23.43 3.22 11.94
C VAL A 100 -21.98 2.85 11.64
N ARG A 101 -21.41 1.89 12.37
CA ARG A 101 -20.04 1.43 12.15
C ARG A 101 -19.86 0.79 10.77
N ARG A 102 -20.81 -0.03 10.33
CA ARG A 102 -20.80 -0.65 9.00
C ARG A 102 -20.87 0.39 7.89
N GLU A 103 -21.65 1.44 8.04
CA GLU A 103 -21.69 2.53 7.06
C GLU A 103 -20.38 3.30 7.00
N LYS A 104 -19.75 3.59 8.14
CA LYS A 104 -18.40 4.18 8.19
C LYS A 104 -17.40 3.29 7.47
N ALA A 105 -17.38 1.99 7.78
CA ALA A 105 -16.51 1.02 7.13
C ALA A 105 -16.72 0.97 5.60
N ARG A 106 -17.97 1.04 5.14
CA ARG A 106 -18.30 1.05 3.71
C ARG A 106 -17.79 2.32 3.01
N LYS A 107 -18.09 3.50 3.57
CA LYS A 107 -17.63 4.79 3.01
C LYS A 107 -16.11 4.85 2.96
N PHE A 108 -15.47 4.46 4.06
CA PHE A 108 -14.02 4.42 4.17
C PHE A 108 -13.39 3.41 3.19
N GLY A 109 -14.01 2.24 3.04
CA GLY A 109 -13.61 1.24 2.06
C GLY A 109 -13.63 1.78 0.62
N LEU A 110 -14.63 2.60 0.27
CA LEU A 110 -14.70 3.25 -1.04
C LEU A 110 -13.57 4.26 -1.24
N ILE A 111 -13.32 5.14 -0.26
CA ILE A 111 -12.21 6.11 -0.30
C ILE A 111 -10.90 5.37 -0.56
N ARG A 112 -10.61 4.34 0.24
CA ARG A 112 -9.39 3.53 0.15
C ARG A 112 -9.25 2.86 -1.22
N PHE A 113 -10.33 2.26 -1.72
CA PHE A 113 -10.34 1.61 -3.04
C PHE A 113 -10.02 2.61 -4.16
N MET A 114 -10.63 3.78 -4.14
CA MET A 114 -10.40 4.81 -5.16
C MET A 114 -9.02 5.48 -5.05
N ALA A 115 -8.42 5.50 -3.86
CA ALA A 115 -7.11 6.08 -3.61
C ALA A 115 -5.96 5.30 -4.25
N VAL A 116 -6.07 3.95 -4.33
CA VAL A 116 -4.99 3.06 -4.81
C VAL A 116 -4.41 3.49 -6.14
N ASP A 117 -5.27 3.77 -7.13
CA ASP A 117 -4.84 4.17 -8.47
C ASP A 117 -4.99 5.68 -8.72
N HIS A 118 -5.35 6.47 -7.70
CA HIS A 118 -5.71 7.88 -7.89
C HIS A 118 -4.56 8.69 -8.51
N VAL A 119 -3.36 8.60 -7.95
CA VAL A 119 -2.18 9.35 -8.43
C VAL A 119 -1.81 8.94 -9.86
N LYS A 120 -1.84 7.63 -10.14
CA LYS A 120 -1.55 7.09 -11.47
C LYS A 120 -2.57 7.59 -12.49
N ASN A 121 -3.86 7.47 -12.18
CA ASN A 121 -4.96 7.91 -13.03
C ASN A 121 -4.91 9.42 -13.26
N ALA A 122 -4.55 10.23 -12.25
CA ALA A 122 -4.36 11.66 -12.41
C ALA A 122 -3.23 11.97 -13.41
N GLY A 123 -2.10 11.26 -13.32
CA GLY A 123 -1.00 11.35 -14.28
C GLY A 123 -1.43 10.96 -15.71
N ASP A 124 -2.17 9.87 -15.86
CA ASP A 124 -2.68 9.41 -17.17
C ASP A 124 -3.65 10.41 -17.80
N ARG A 125 -4.56 10.99 -16.99
CA ARG A 125 -5.45 12.06 -17.45
C ARG A 125 -4.67 13.28 -17.94
N ARG A 126 -3.64 13.72 -17.19
CA ARG A 126 -2.78 14.84 -17.59
C ARG A 126 -2.06 14.54 -18.90
N ARG A 127 -1.42 13.37 -19.02
CA ARG A 127 -0.74 12.93 -20.25
C ARG A 127 -1.68 12.91 -21.45
N LYS A 128 -2.88 12.35 -21.28
CA LYS A 128 -3.91 12.32 -22.32
C LYS A 128 -4.39 13.73 -22.70
N ALA A 129 -4.56 14.63 -21.74
CA ALA A 129 -4.94 16.02 -22.00
C ALA A 129 -3.85 16.75 -22.80
N THR A 130 -2.58 16.62 -22.40
CA THR A 130 -1.45 17.19 -23.15
C THR A 130 -1.37 16.63 -24.56
N PHE A 131 -1.53 15.32 -24.71
CA PHE A 131 -1.55 14.66 -26.02
C PHE A 131 -2.67 15.20 -26.91
N ASN A 132 -3.91 15.26 -26.39
CA ASN A 132 -5.05 15.80 -27.12
C ASN A 132 -4.86 17.28 -27.50
N ASN A 133 -4.30 18.09 -26.60
CA ASN A 133 -4.00 19.50 -26.86
C ASN A 133 -2.95 19.67 -27.95
N ASN A 134 -1.92 18.82 -27.96
CA ASN A 134 -0.90 18.86 -29.00
C ASN A 134 -1.48 18.47 -30.37
N GLU A 135 -2.29 17.41 -30.44
CA GLU A 135 -2.98 17.04 -31.69
C GLU A 135 -3.93 18.14 -32.18
N ALA A 136 -4.64 18.81 -31.26
CA ALA A 136 -5.49 19.93 -31.60
C ALA A 136 -4.70 21.12 -32.17
N LYS A 137 -3.53 21.44 -31.58
CA LYS A 137 -2.64 22.49 -32.08
C LYS A 137 -2.07 22.15 -33.46
N GLU A 138 -1.63 20.91 -33.67
CA GLU A 138 -1.09 20.45 -34.96
C GLU A 138 -2.17 20.45 -36.05
N ALA A 139 -3.38 20.01 -35.73
CA ALA A 139 -4.52 20.06 -36.65
C ALA A 139 -4.89 21.51 -37.02
N ALA A 140 -4.92 22.40 -36.03
CA ALA A 140 -5.20 23.82 -36.23
C ALA A 140 -4.13 24.50 -37.11
N ALA A 141 -2.85 24.18 -36.90
CA ALA A 141 -1.76 24.70 -37.73
C ALA A 141 -1.86 24.26 -39.20
N LEU A 142 -2.46 23.10 -39.45
CA LEU A 142 -2.72 22.56 -40.79
C LEU A 142 -4.08 23.01 -41.37
N GLY A 143 -4.87 23.77 -40.61
CA GLY A 143 -6.21 24.21 -41.04
C GLY A 143 -7.22 23.06 -41.21
N ILE A 144 -7.01 21.93 -40.53
CA ILE A 144 -7.86 20.74 -40.63
C ILE A 144 -8.48 20.37 -39.28
N THR A 145 -9.50 19.52 -39.33
CA THR A 145 -10.10 18.97 -38.11
C THR A 145 -9.18 17.94 -37.44
N VAL A 146 -9.30 17.79 -36.11
CA VAL A 146 -8.49 16.82 -35.33
C VAL A 146 -8.68 15.40 -35.85
N ASP A 147 -9.90 15.03 -36.25
CA ASP A 147 -10.19 13.70 -36.79
C ASP A 147 -9.54 13.48 -38.16
N ALA A 148 -9.56 14.50 -39.03
CA ALA A 148 -8.86 14.44 -40.31
C ALA A 148 -7.34 14.31 -40.10
N TYR A 149 -6.79 15.05 -39.14
CA TYR A 149 -5.38 14.95 -38.75
C TYR A 149 -5.02 13.54 -38.27
N ARG A 150 -5.81 12.96 -37.37
CA ARG A 150 -5.62 11.59 -36.86
C ARG A 150 -5.69 10.54 -37.96
N LYS A 151 -6.64 10.67 -38.90
CA LYS A 151 -6.75 9.76 -40.06
C LYS A 151 -5.49 9.85 -40.93
N ARG A 152 -5.04 11.06 -41.26
CA ARG A 152 -3.81 11.29 -42.05
C ARG A 152 -2.56 10.73 -41.37
N LYS A 153 -2.42 10.92 -40.06
CA LYS A 153 -1.30 10.38 -39.27
C LYS A 153 -1.33 8.85 -39.23
N THR A 154 -2.51 8.25 -39.13
CA THR A 154 -2.68 6.79 -39.09
C THR A 154 -2.38 6.16 -40.46
N SER A 155 -2.87 6.76 -41.56
CA SER A 155 -2.58 6.28 -42.91
C SER A 155 -1.07 6.35 -43.21
N ALA A 156 -0.42 7.48 -42.88
CA ALA A 156 1.02 7.64 -43.04
C ALA A 156 1.83 6.60 -42.24
N ARG A 157 1.37 6.25 -41.03
CA ARG A 157 2.01 5.19 -40.22
C ARG A 157 1.83 3.80 -40.85
N LEU A 158 0.68 3.52 -41.46
CA LEU A 158 0.41 2.24 -42.10
C LEU A 158 1.22 2.08 -43.39
N THR A 159 1.29 3.12 -44.22
CA THR A 159 2.11 3.10 -45.45
C THR A 159 3.58 2.88 -45.12
N GLY A 160 4.14 3.60 -44.15
CA GLY A 160 5.52 3.40 -43.73
C GLY A 160 5.82 1.99 -43.18
N LYS A 161 4.84 1.35 -42.52
CA LYS A 161 4.97 -0.06 -42.10
C LYS A 161 4.97 -1.01 -43.30
N MET A 162 4.11 -0.78 -44.29
CA MET A 162 4.05 -1.59 -45.50
C MET A 162 5.33 -1.44 -46.32
N GLU A 163 5.84 -0.22 -46.47
CA GLU A 163 7.12 0.07 -47.14
C GLU A 163 8.27 -0.67 -46.45
N LYS A 164 8.32 -0.68 -45.12
CA LYS A 164 9.33 -1.44 -44.37
C LYS A 164 9.24 -2.95 -44.61
N ILE A 165 8.03 -3.51 -44.58
CA ILE A 165 7.81 -4.95 -44.85
C ILE A 165 8.24 -5.31 -46.28
N VAL A 166 7.95 -4.45 -47.26
CA VAL A 166 8.35 -4.65 -48.66
C VAL A 166 9.87 -4.56 -48.81
N ALA A 167 10.52 -3.60 -48.16
CA ALA A 167 11.97 -3.47 -48.17
C ALA A 167 12.66 -4.67 -47.51
N ASP A 168 12.18 -5.13 -46.35
CA ASP A 168 12.71 -6.30 -45.64
C ASP A 168 12.54 -7.57 -46.48
N ARG A 169 11.45 -7.70 -47.26
CA ARG A 169 11.24 -8.82 -48.20
C ARG A 169 12.08 -8.73 -49.46
N ALA A 170 12.41 -7.53 -49.93
CA ALA A 170 13.28 -7.35 -51.10
C ALA A 170 14.76 -7.57 -50.75
N ALA A 171 15.13 -7.51 -49.47
CA ALA A 171 16.48 -7.73 -48.97
C ALA A 171 16.76 -9.17 -48.49
N ALA A 172 15.74 -10.05 -48.48
CA ALA A 172 15.83 -11.46 -48.10
C ALA A 172 15.78 -12.36 -49.34
#